data_AF-A0A0B8PEI6-F1
#
_entry.id   AF-A0A0B8PEI6-F1
#
_cell.length_a   1.000
_cell.length_b   1.000
_cell.length_c   1.000
_cell.angle_alpha   90.00
_cell.angle_beta   90.00
_cell.angle_gamma   90.00
#
_symmetry.space_group_name_H-M   'P 1'
#
loop_
_entity.id
_entity.type
_entity.pdbx_description
1 polymer ?
#
loop_
_entity_poly.entity_id
_entity_poly.type
_entity_poly.pdbx_seq_one_letter_code
_entity_poly.pdbx_strand_id
1 'polypeptide(L)'
;MIMGDLNLERWDGDGIPEAMEELHNNPLVNQEVANGSLYPTSSGALEHATDSNSTHPYPERITSLFGLAVDYAMPSATLNVTDSGVYWSATGEAGRLLFNDERVGDYGDGKDISSDHRMVWIEAKL
;
A
#
# COMPACT_ATOMS: atom_id res chain seq x y z
N MET A 1 0.14 -11.98 13.00
CA MET A 1 0.46 -10.90 12.03
C MET A 1 0.84 -11.52 10.71
N ILE A 2 0.37 -10.94 9.62
CA ILE A 2 0.72 -11.27 8.23
C ILE A 2 1.34 -10.01 7.63
N MET A 3 2.48 -10.12 6.98
CA MET A 3 3.17 -8.99 6.34
C MET A 3 3.85 -9.43 5.05
N GLY A 4 3.81 -8.57 4.04
CA GLY A 4 4.56 -8.73 2.80
C GLY A 4 3.70 -8.52 1.56
N ASP A 5 4.34 -8.74 0.41
CA ASP A 5 3.71 -8.85 -0.89
C ASP A 5 2.93 -10.17 -0.96
N LEU A 6 1.60 -10.08 -1.00
CA LEU A 6 0.73 -11.24 -1.19
C LEU A 6 0.33 -11.41 -2.66
N ASN A 7 0.70 -10.47 -3.53
CA ASN A 7 0.36 -10.40 -4.95
C ASN A 7 -1.14 -10.67 -5.21
N LEU A 8 -2.00 -10.15 -4.34
CA LEU A 8 -3.44 -10.38 -4.35
C LEU A 8 -4.17 -9.19 -3.77
N GLU A 9 -5.33 -8.83 -4.34
CA GLU A 9 -6.20 -7.78 -3.80
C GLU A 9 -7.70 -8.12 -3.92
N ARG A 10 -8.54 -7.29 -3.32
CA ARG A 10 -9.99 -7.51 -3.23
C ARG A 10 -10.82 -6.86 -4.33
N TRP A 11 -10.26 -5.87 -5.01
CA TRP A 11 -11.05 -4.91 -5.81
C TRP A 11 -10.73 -4.95 -7.29
N ASP A 12 -9.49 -5.27 -7.65
CA ASP A 12 -8.99 -5.33 -9.01
C ASP A 12 -8.00 -6.51 -9.13
N GLY A 13 -7.38 -6.68 -10.30
CA GLY A 13 -6.41 -7.75 -10.57
C GLY A 13 -7.04 -9.09 -10.99
N ASP A 14 -6.19 -10.09 -11.20
CA ASP A 14 -6.54 -11.42 -11.76
C ASP A 14 -6.44 -12.57 -10.74
N GLY A 15 -6.28 -12.24 -9.46
CA GLY A 15 -6.14 -13.20 -8.38
C GLY A 15 -7.45 -13.83 -7.89
N ILE A 16 -7.47 -14.23 -6.61
CA ILE A 16 -8.62 -14.83 -5.92
C ILE A 16 -9.19 -13.81 -4.90
N PRO A 17 -10.00 -12.83 -5.33
CA PRO A 17 -10.46 -11.74 -4.46
C PRO A 17 -11.25 -12.24 -3.24
N GLU A 18 -11.92 -13.39 -3.34
CA GLU A 18 -12.65 -14.01 -2.23
C GLU A 18 -11.71 -14.41 -1.08
N ALA A 19 -10.51 -14.92 -1.38
CA ALA A 19 -9.55 -15.29 -0.35
C ALA A 19 -9.04 -14.06 0.41
N MET A 20 -8.87 -12.94 -0.30
CA MET A 20 -8.45 -11.69 0.31
C MET A 20 -9.57 -11.04 1.12
N GLU A 21 -10.82 -11.12 0.64
CA GLU A 21 -12.01 -10.70 1.39
C GLU A 21 -12.20 -11.53 2.67
N GLU A 22 -12.02 -12.85 2.62
CA GLU A 22 -12.04 -13.73 3.80
C GLU A 22 -10.94 -13.35 4.80
N LEU A 23 -9.72 -13.06 4.33
CA LEU A 23 -8.62 -12.65 5.18
C LEU A 23 -8.90 -11.30 5.87
N HIS A 24 -9.40 -10.31 5.11
CA HIS A 24 -9.79 -9.02 5.68
C HIS A 24 -10.92 -9.14 6.71
N ASN A 25 -11.88 -10.02 6.47
CA ASN A 25 -13.01 -10.27 7.37
C ASN A 25 -12.68 -11.19 8.55
N ASN A 26 -11.45 -11.72 8.63
CA ASN A 26 -11.04 -12.62 9.70
C ASN A 26 -10.96 -11.87 11.04
N PRO A 27 -11.71 -12.28 12.09
CA PRO A 27 -11.73 -11.59 13.38
C PRO A 27 -10.40 -11.65 14.15
N LEU A 28 -9.45 -12.48 13.71
CA LEU A 28 -8.10 -12.53 14.29
C LEU A 28 -7.16 -11.47 13.70
N VAL A 29 -7.58 -10.75 12.66
CA VAL A 29 -6.87 -9.59 12.08
C VAL A 29 -7.42 -8.30 12.69
N ASN A 30 -6.54 -7.34 12.94
CA ASN A 30 -6.92 -6.01 13.41
C ASN A 30 -7.81 -5.30 12.39
N GLN A 31 -9.08 -5.10 12.76
CA GLN A 31 -10.10 -4.57 11.85
C GLN A 31 -9.95 -3.08 11.58
N GLU A 32 -9.31 -2.30 12.48
CA GLU A 32 -9.01 -0.90 12.20
C GLU A 32 -7.96 -0.77 11.09
N VAL A 33 -6.97 -1.66 11.06
CA VAL A 33 -5.94 -1.69 9.99
C VAL A 33 -6.47 -2.35 8.72
N ALA A 34 -7.25 -3.43 8.84
CA ALA A 34 -7.72 -4.17 7.68
C ALA A 34 -8.89 -3.49 6.96
N ASN A 35 -9.77 -2.78 7.67
CA ASN A 35 -11.01 -2.25 7.08
C ASN A 35 -11.41 -0.87 7.60
N GLY A 36 -10.71 -0.32 8.60
CA GLY A 36 -11.11 0.88 9.32
C GLY A 36 -10.24 2.10 9.02
N SER A 37 -10.10 2.92 10.06
CA SER A 37 -9.44 4.24 9.95
C SER A 37 -7.91 4.17 9.81
N LEU A 38 -7.32 3.02 10.15
CA LEU A 38 -5.89 2.74 10.05
C LEU A 38 -5.56 1.88 8.82
N TYR A 39 -6.42 1.88 7.79
CA TYR A 39 -6.04 1.25 6.53
C TYR A 39 -4.83 2.01 5.96
N PRO A 40 -3.70 1.34 5.64
CA PRO A 40 -2.51 2.02 5.13
C PRO A 40 -2.78 2.76 3.82
N THR A 41 -2.43 4.03 3.75
CA THR A 41 -2.59 4.87 2.56
C THR A 41 -1.38 5.76 2.33
N SER A 42 -1.30 6.40 1.16
CA SER A 42 -0.34 7.49 0.91
C SER A 42 -0.83 8.50 -0.12
N SER A 43 -0.32 9.72 -0.03
CA SER A 43 -0.46 10.76 -1.06
C SER A 43 0.27 10.38 -2.35
N GLY A 44 1.42 9.70 -2.28
CA GLY A 44 2.15 9.23 -3.46
C GLY A 44 1.37 8.21 -4.29
N ALA A 45 0.57 7.35 -3.65
CA ALA A 45 -0.35 6.45 -4.34
C ALA A 45 -1.45 7.21 -5.11
N LEU A 46 -2.03 8.25 -4.50
CA LEU A 46 -3.01 9.12 -5.17
C LEU A 46 -2.43 9.84 -6.38
N GLU A 47 -1.21 10.37 -6.24
CA GLU A 47 -0.49 11.02 -7.34
C GLU A 47 -0.25 10.03 -8.48
N HIS A 48 0.28 8.84 -8.17
CA HIS A 48 0.49 7.79 -9.15
C HIS A 48 -0.79 7.35 -9.85
N ALA A 49 -1.89 7.19 -9.11
CA ALA A 49 -3.20 6.86 -9.69
C ALA A 49 -3.68 7.95 -10.66
N THR A 50 -3.45 9.23 -10.33
CA THR A 50 -3.79 10.36 -11.19
C THR A 50 -2.95 10.36 -12.46
N ASP A 51 -1.62 10.20 -12.33
CA ASP A 51 -0.68 10.22 -13.47
C ASP A 51 -0.90 9.05 -14.43
N SER A 52 -1.30 7.89 -13.90
CA SER A 52 -1.60 6.68 -14.69
C SER A 52 -3.04 6.61 -15.21
N ASN A 53 -3.90 7.59 -14.89
CA ASN A 53 -5.36 7.53 -15.15
C ASN A 53 -6.01 6.25 -14.62
N SER A 54 -5.58 5.80 -13.43
CA SER A 54 -6.09 4.59 -12.79
C SER A 54 -7.58 4.70 -12.49
N THR A 55 -8.30 3.58 -12.69
CA THR A 55 -9.71 3.42 -12.29
C THR A 55 -9.88 2.65 -10.98
N HIS A 56 -8.77 2.39 -10.26
CA HIS A 56 -8.81 1.66 -9.00
C HIS A 56 -9.74 2.37 -8.00
N PRO A 57 -10.68 1.65 -7.34
CA PRO A 57 -11.73 2.28 -6.53
C PRO A 57 -11.20 2.97 -5.25
N TYR A 58 -9.99 2.61 -4.83
CA TYR A 58 -9.31 3.19 -3.66
C TYR A 58 -7.87 3.60 -4.03
N PRO A 59 -7.67 4.67 -4.81
CA PRO A 59 -6.37 5.01 -5.39
C PRO A 59 -5.29 5.29 -4.34
N GLU A 60 -5.65 5.77 -3.16
CA GLU A 60 -4.73 6.02 -2.05
C GLU A 60 -4.13 4.76 -1.41
N ARG A 61 -4.68 3.59 -1.73
CA ARG A 61 -4.29 2.28 -1.18
C ARG A 61 -3.35 1.50 -2.10
N ILE A 62 -3.08 2.01 -3.30
CA ILE A 62 -2.19 1.35 -4.25
C ILE A 62 -0.79 1.22 -3.64
N THR A 63 -0.23 0.02 -3.72
CA THR A 63 1.11 -0.28 -3.19
C THR A 63 2.09 -0.67 -4.28
N SER A 64 1.67 -0.66 -5.54
CA SER A 64 2.50 -1.10 -6.67
C SER A 64 2.44 -0.14 -7.85
N LEU A 65 3.49 -0.13 -8.66
CA LEU A 65 3.54 0.66 -9.91
C LEU A 65 2.62 0.14 -11.00
N PHE A 66 2.12 -1.09 -10.87
CA PHE A 66 1.13 -1.67 -11.76
C PHE A 66 -0.31 -1.40 -11.31
N GLY A 67 -0.50 -0.54 -10.29
CA GLY A 67 -1.80 0.05 -9.96
C GLY A 67 -2.65 -0.72 -8.96
N LEU A 68 -2.10 -1.77 -8.32
CA LEU A 68 -2.83 -2.65 -7.41
C LEU A 68 -2.35 -2.49 -5.95
N ALA A 69 -3.21 -2.82 -4.99
CA ALA A 69 -2.95 -2.84 -3.56
C ALA A 69 -2.61 -4.27 -3.09
N VAL A 70 -1.37 -4.71 -3.32
CA VAL A 70 -0.95 -6.11 -3.15
C VAL A 70 0.01 -6.36 -1.98
N ASP A 71 0.46 -5.30 -1.32
CA ASP A 71 1.34 -5.35 -0.17
C ASP A 71 0.56 -5.09 1.11
N TYR A 72 0.84 -5.85 2.17
CA TYR A 72 0.04 -5.81 3.38
C TYR A 72 0.88 -5.78 4.65
N ALA A 73 0.38 -5.07 5.66
CA ALA A 73 0.77 -5.22 7.04
C ALA A 73 -0.49 -5.43 7.89
N MET A 74 -0.87 -6.70 8.11
CA MET A 74 -2.07 -7.11 8.82
C MET A 74 -1.74 -7.65 10.22
N PRO A 75 -1.77 -6.80 11.25
CA PRO A 75 -1.51 -7.22 12.61
C PRO A 75 -2.63 -8.09 13.17
N SER A 76 -2.32 -8.83 14.23
CA SER A 76 -3.32 -9.57 14.99
C SER A 76 -4.30 -8.59 15.67
N ALA A 77 -5.54 -9.01 15.86
CA ALA A 77 -6.61 -8.18 16.44
C ALA A 77 -6.30 -7.63 17.85
N THR A 78 -5.35 -8.25 18.56
CA THR A 78 -4.94 -7.84 19.91
C THR A 78 -3.79 -6.82 19.93
N LEU A 79 -3.17 -6.51 18.79
CA LEU A 79 -2.08 -5.54 18.75
C LEU A 79 -2.63 -4.11 18.78
N ASN A 80 -2.11 -3.29 19.69
CA ASN A 80 -2.47 -1.88 19.80
C ASN A 80 -1.72 -1.05 18.73
N VAL A 81 -2.35 -0.89 17.57
CA VAL A 81 -1.82 -0.10 16.46
C VAL A 81 -2.20 1.37 16.65
N THR A 82 -1.23 2.27 16.53
CA THR A 82 -1.43 3.71 16.69
C THR A 82 -1.36 4.48 15.40
N ASP A 83 -0.67 3.95 14.38
CA ASP A 83 -0.53 4.58 13.08
C ASP A 83 -0.22 3.54 12.00
N SER A 84 -0.36 3.93 10.74
CA SER A 84 -0.14 3.06 9.58
C SER A 84 0.05 3.88 8.30
N GLY A 85 0.71 3.32 7.31
CA GLY A 85 0.79 3.97 6.01
C GLY A 85 1.48 3.14 4.94
N VAL A 86 1.43 3.68 3.72
CA VAL A 86 2.29 3.27 2.61
C VAL A 86 3.40 4.30 2.52
N TYR A 87 4.66 3.87 2.51
CA TYR A 87 5.76 4.79 2.28
C TYR A 87 5.92 5.00 0.78
N TRP A 88 5.23 6.02 0.29
CA TRP A 88 5.31 6.52 -1.08
C TRP A 88 5.11 8.03 -1.05
N SER A 89 6.20 8.77 -1.19
CA SER A 89 6.19 10.23 -1.11
C SER A 89 5.68 10.86 -2.40
N ALA A 90 4.69 11.75 -2.29
CA ALA A 90 4.19 12.58 -3.38
C ALA A 90 5.17 13.73 -3.73
N THR A 91 4.88 14.43 -4.81
CA THR A 91 5.62 15.64 -5.20
C THR A 91 5.62 16.68 -4.08
N GLY A 92 6.81 17.11 -3.68
CA GLY A 92 7.01 18.07 -2.59
C GLY A 92 7.17 17.46 -1.20
N GLU A 93 7.00 16.15 -1.05
CA GLU A 93 7.21 15.46 0.23
C GLU A 93 8.67 14.99 0.41
N ALA A 94 9.10 14.93 1.67
CA ALA A 94 10.42 14.41 2.01
C ALA A 94 10.52 12.93 1.62
N GLY A 95 11.63 12.55 1.00
CA GLY A 95 11.86 11.18 0.52
C GLY A 95 11.43 10.92 -0.93
N ARG A 96 10.90 11.93 -1.65
CA ARG A 96 10.48 11.81 -3.06
C ARG A 96 11.52 11.16 -3.98
N LEU A 97 12.80 11.47 -3.79
CA LEU A 97 13.92 10.91 -4.56
C LEU A 97 14.12 9.39 -4.39
N LEU A 98 13.43 8.75 -3.43
CA LEU A 98 13.41 7.29 -3.28
C LEU A 98 12.35 6.61 -4.17
N PHE A 99 11.50 7.38 -4.86
CA PHE A 99 10.36 6.84 -5.61
C PHE A 99 10.33 7.33 -7.05
N ASN A 100 9.94 8.59 -7.28
CA ASN A 100 9.78 9.11 -8.62
C ASN A 100 10.28 10.56 -8.69
N ASP A 101 11.27 10.86 -9.51
CA ASP A 101 11.74 12.21 -9.79
C ASP A 101 12.68 12.14 -11.00
N GLU A 102 12.61 13.11 -11.92
CA GLU A 102 13.45 13.14 -13.13
C GLU A 102 14.97 13.08 -12.85
N ARG A 103 15.39 13.33 -11.61
CA ARG A 103 16.79 13.29 -11.15
C ARG A 103 17.30 11.90 -10.78
N VAL A 104 16.45 10.89 -10.68
CA VAL A 104 16.81 9.54 -10.20
C VAL A 104 16.32 8.45 -11.15
N GLY A 105 17.01 7.31 -11.14
CA GLY A 105 16.73 6.23 -12.09
C GLY A 105 17.12 6.59 -13.52
N ASP A 106 16.91 5.64 -14.42
CA ASP A 106 17.06 5.84 -15.86
C ASP A 106 15.84 6.57 -16.44
N TYR A 107 14.66 6.42 -15.81
CA TYR A 107 13.38 6.94 -16.31
C TYR A 107 12.64 7.88 -15.35
N GLY A 108 13.18 8.14 -14.16
CA GLY A 108 12.53 8.99 -13.17
C GLY A 108 11.47 8.30 -12.32
N ASP A 109 11.30 6.98 -12.45
CA ASP A 109 10.44 6.12 -11.63
C ASP A 109 10.96 4.67 -11.70
N GLY A 110 10.42 3.76 -10.87
CA GLY A 110 10.59 2.32 -11.10
C GLY A 110 11.51 1.55 -10.15
N LYS A 111 11.84 0.33 -10.60
CA LYS A 111 12.71 -0.66 -9.91
C LYS A 111 14.18 -0.25 -9.84
N ASP A 112 14.60 0.60 -10.75
CA ASP A 112 15.93 1.18 -10.88
C ASP A 112 16.25 2.20 -9.77
N ILE A 113 15.22 2.74 -9.09
CA ILE A 113 15.38 3.63 -7.94
C ILE A 113 15.29 2.87 -6.62
N SER A 114 14.17 2.18 -6.36
CA SER A 114 13.96 1.45 -5.10
C SER A 114 13.24 0.11 -5.29
N SER A 115 12.01 0.13 -5.79
CA SER A 115 11.16 -1.04 -5.99
C SER A 115 9.98 -0.67 -6.91
N ASP A 116 9.30 -1.64 -7.50
CA ASP A 116 7.96 -1.45 -8.08
C ASP A 116 6.83 -1.66 -7.05
N HIS A 117 7.17 -2.10 -5.84
CA HIS A 117 6.29 -2.18 -4.67
C HIS A 117 6.59 -1.05 -3.68
N ARG A 118 5.66 -0.77 -2.77
CA ARG A 118 5.75 0.33 -1.80
C ARG A 118 5.58 -0.22 -0.40
N MET A 119 6.51 0.15 0.47
CA MET A 119 6.57 -0.39 1.82
C MET A 119 5.30 -0.03 2.59
N VAL A 120 4.57 -1.05 3.05
CA VAL A 120 3.44 -0.89 3.96
C VAL A 120 3.92 -1.06 5.39
N TRP A 121 3.55 -0.14 6.27
CA TRP A 121 4.01 -0.11 7.65
C TRP A 121 2.87 0.13 8.63
N ILE A 122 3.10 -0.28 9.88
CA ILE A 122 2.28 0.05 11.03
C ILE A 122 3.17 0.52 12.18
N GLU A 123 2.62 1.34 13.07
CA GLU A 123 3.20 1.66 14.37
C GLU A 123 2.34 1.00 15.45
N ALA A 124 2.97 0.31 16.40
CA ALA A 124 2.28 -0.33 17.51
C ALA A 124 2.93 -0.01 18.85
N LYS A 125 2.10 0.08 19.90
CA LYS A 125 2.53 0.23 21.29
C LYS A 125 2.44 -1.10 22.02
N LEU A 126 3.48 -1.39 22.81
CA LEU A 126 3.58 -2.56 23.69
C LEU A 126 3.19 -2.19 25.13
#